data_AF-A0A918CIP1-F1
#
_entry.id   AF-A0A918CIP1-F1
#
_cell.length_a   1.000
_cell.length_b   1.000
_cell.length_c   1.000
_cell.angle_alpha   90.00
_cell.angle_beta   90.00
_cell.angle_gamma   90.00
#
_symmetry.space_group_name_H-M   'P 1'
#
loop_
_entity.id
_entity.type
_entity.pdbx_description
1 polymer ?
#
loop_
_entity_poly.entity_id
_entity_poly.type
_entity_poly.pdbx_seq_one_letter_code
_entity_poly.pdbx_strand_id
1 'polypeptide(L)'
;MRRIKAQGFTLLEVLVALALLGVVIVAILAPLTGLFGMSQRSTRQVAATTQAQQAIELIRGQWLDPGRYAGNCVVGSLPADVKVLSVQDEDVRGTVQTAPIAFSVGTQVSCPSDSSPAAPGSPLRKVSVSAALSGSTSVLQIEVARP
;
A
#
# COMPACT_ATOMS: atom_id res chain seq x y z
N MET A 1 -9.67 -30.06 69.54
CA MET A 1 -8.80 -30.47 68.42
C MET A 1 -9.66 -30.80 67.20
N ARG A 2 -9.75 -29.91 66.21
CA ARG A 2 -10.48 -30.16 64.95
C ARG A 2 -9.59 -31.01 64.04
N ARG A 3 -9.98 -32.26 63.76
CA ARG A 3 -9.31 -33.09 62.75
C ARG A 3 -9.62 -32.49 61.37
N ILE A 4 -8.59 -32.00 60.69
CA ILE A 4 -8.67 -31.63 59.28
C ILE A 4 -8.69 -32.95 58.50
N LYS A 5 -9.81 -33.26 57.82
CA LYS A 5 -9.85 -34.39 56.89
C LYS A 5 -9.00 -34.01 55.67
N ALA A 6 -7.87 -34.69 55.49
CA ALA A 6 -7.11 -34.58 54.25
C ALA A 6 -7.91 -35.24 53.12
N GLN A 7 -8.59 -34.44 52.30
CA GLN A 7 -9.14 -34.91 51.02
C GLN A 7 -7.98 -35.06 50.06
N GLY A 8 -7.59 -36.31 49.78
CA GLY A 8 -6.61 -36.62 48.75
C GLY A 8 -7.22 -36.40 47.37
N PHE A 9 -6.49 -35.72 46.48
CA PHE A 9 -6.84 -35.57 45.07
C PHE A 9 -7.01 -36.96 44.46
N THR A 10 -8.13 -37.19 43.77
CA THR A 10 -8.31 -38.46 43.06
C THR A 10 -7.56 -38.43 41.73
N LEU A 11 -7.01 -39.56 41.32
CA LEU A 11 -6.33 -39.68 40.02
C LEU A 11 -7.25 -39.27 38.85
N LEU A 12 -8.56 -39.55 39.00
CA LEU A 12 -9.60 -39.15 38.05
C LEU A 12 -9.73 -37.62 37.94
N GLU A 13 -9.69 -36.90 39.06
CA GLU A 13 -9.77 -35.44 39.07
C GLU A 13 -8.58 -34.79 38.34
N VAL A 14 -7.38 -35.34 38.51
CA VAL A 14 -6.18 -34.89 37.78
C VAL A 14 -6.32 -35.15 36.28
N LEU A 15 -6.80 -36.33 35.88
CA LEU A 15 -7.03 -36.65 34.47
C LEU A 15 -8.05 -35.72 33.82
N VAL A 16 -9.16 -35.44 34.50
CA VAL A 16 -10.19 -34.51 33.99
C VAL A 16 -9.63 -33.09 33.90
N ALA A 17 -8.86 -32.63 34.89
CA ALA A 17 -8.24 -31.31 34.85
C ALA A 17 -7.26 -31.17 33.66
N LEU A 18 -6.44 -32.19 33.40
CA LEU A 18 -5.52 -32.21 32.26
C LEU A 18 -6.26 -32.26 30.92
N ALA A 19 -7.35 -33.03 30.83
CA ALA A 19 -8.18 -33.09 29.63
C ALA A 19 -8.82 -31.72 29.33
N LEU A 20 -9.41 -31.08 30.34
CA LEU A 20 -9.99 -29.73 30.20
C LEU A 20 -8.93 -28.69 29.85
N LEU A 21 -7.75 -28.76 30.47
CA LEU A 21 -6.64 -27.87 30.13
C LEU A 21 -6.22 -28.00 28.66
N GLY A 22 -6.12 -29.22 28.13
CA GLY A 22 -5.82 -29.47 26.72
C GLY A 22 -6.85 -28.83 25.78
N VAL A 23 -8.15 -28.98 26.09
CA VAL A 23 -9.24 -28.37 25.31
C VAL A 23 -9.13 -26.84 25.31
N VAL A 24 -8.88 -26.24 26.49
CA VAL A 24 -8.73 -24.78 26.62
C VAL A 24 -7.51 -24.28 25.84
N ILE A 25 -6.38 -24.97 25.91
CA ILE A 25 -5.16 -24.61 25.16
C ILE A 25 -5.46 -24.61 23.65
N VAL A 26 -6.05 -25.67 23.10
CA VAL A 26 -6.37 -25.75 21.67
C VAL A 26 -7.36 -24.66 21.25
N ALA A 27 -8.37 -24.39 22.07
CA ALA A 27 -9.37 -23.34 21.79
C ALA A 27 -8.75 -21.94 21.72
N ILE A 28 -7.67 -21.67 22.46
CA ILE A 28 -7.01 -20.36 22.50
C ILE A 28 -5.93 -20.23 21.41
N LEU A 29 -5.20 -21.31 21.07
CA LEU A 29 -4.13 -21.22 20.06
C LEU A 29 -4.65 -20.94 18.65
N ALA A 30 -5.82 -21.48 18.28
CA ALA A 30 -6.39 -21.29 16.95
C ALA A 30 -6.60 -19.79 16.59
N PRO A 31 -7.29 -18.95 17.38
CA PRO A 31 -7.47 -17.54 17.05
C PRO A 31 -6.17 -16.71 17.07
N LEU A 32 -5.17 -17.08 17.88
CA LEU A 32 -3.88 -16.37 17.92
C LEU A 32 -3.13 -16.43 16.59
N THR A 33 -3.15 -17.58 15.91
CA THR A 33 -2.51 -17.73 14.60
C THR A 33 -3.20 -16.88 13.53
N GLY A 34 -4.53 -16.77 13.59
CA GLY A 34 -5.31 -15.89 12.70
C GLY A 34 -4.99 -14.41 12.88
N LEU A 35 -4.85 -13.95 14.13
CA LEU A 35 -4.54 -12.56 14.48
C LEU A 35 -3.19 -12.11 13.91
N PHE A 36 -2.14 -12.93 14.03
CA PHE A 36 -0.82 -12.59 13.48
C PHE A 36 -0.82 -12.47 11.96
N GLY A 37 -1.51 -13.37 11.26
CA GLY A 37 -1.64 -13.31 9.80
C GLY A 37 -2.36 -12.04 9.33
N MET A 38 -3.41 -11.62 10.05
CA MET A 38 -4.14 -10.40 9.74
C MET A 38 -3.29 -9.15 9.98
N SER A 39 -2.58 -9.10 11.12
CA SER A 39 -1.67 -7.99 11.46
C SER A 39 -0.57 -7.83 10.42
N GLN A 40 0.04 -8.93 9.97
CA GLN A 40 1.08 -8.89 8.95
C GLN A 40 0.56 -8.38 7.60
N ARG A 41 -0.62 -8.84 7.16
CA ARG A 41 -1.27 -8.36 5.93
C ARG A 41 -1.59 -6.87 6.00
N SER A 42 -2.15 -6.42 7.13
CA SER A 42 -2.44 -5.00 7.37
C SER A 42 -1.17 -4.14 7.30
N THR A 43 -0.09 -4.59 7.96
CA THR A 43 1.20 -3.87 7.94
C THR A 43 1.75 -3.75 6.52
N ARG A 44 1.69 -4.84 5.72
CA ARG A 44 2.14 -4.82 4.31
C ARG A 44 1.28 -3.91 3.45
N GLN A 45 -0.03 -3.91 3.65
CA GLN A 45 -0.96 -3.05 2.93
C GLN A 45 -0.70 -1.57 3.23
N VAL A 46 -0.55 -1.21 4.51
CA VAL A 46 -0.22 0.16 4.92
C VAL A 46 1.13 0.58 4.31
N ALA A 47 2.15 -0.27 4.38
CA ALA A 47 3.45 0.02 3.79
C ALA A 47 3.38 0.26 2.27
N ALA A 48 2.63 -0.57 1.53
CA ALA A 48 2.41 -0.39 0.09
C ALA A 48 1.69 0.94 -0.21
N THR A 49 0.66 1.28 0.55
CA THR A 49 -0.05 2.56 0.39
C THR A 49 0.85 3.75 0.71
N THR A 50 1.66 3.70 1.76
CA THR A 50 2.61 4.77 2.10
C THR A 50 3.65 4.97 0.99
N GLN A 51 4.19 3.89 0.40
CA GLN A 51 5.12 4.01 -0.72
C GLN A 51 4.46 4.64 -1.96
N ALA A 52 3.23 4.23 -2.29
CA ALA A 52 2.48 4.83 -3.39
C ALA A 52 2.20 6.32 -3.15
N GLN A 53 1.88 6.71 -1.91
CA GLN A 53 1.69 8.13 -1.53
C GLN A 53 2.98 8.93 -1.68
N GLN A 54 4.11 8.41 -1.18
CA GLN A 54 5.41 9.08 -1.33
C GLN A 54 5.78 9.31 -2.79
N ALA A 55 5.53 8.33 -3.65
CA ALA A 55 5.76 8.45 -5.09
C ALA A 55 4.85 9.51 -5.74
N ILE A 56 3.57 9.53 -5.37
CA ILE A 56 2.62 10.54 -5.84
C ILE A 56 3.02 11.95 -5.42
N GLU A 57 3.40 12.15 -4.17
CA GLU A 57 3.84 13.48 -3.68
C GLU A 57 5.13 13.94 -4.36
N LEU A 58 6.05 13.00 -4.64
CA LEU A 58 7.24 13.29 -5.43
C LEU A 58 6.88 13.73 -6.86
N ILE A 59 6.00 12.98 -7.54
CA ILE A 59 5.53 13.34 -8.89
C ILE A 59 4.87 14.72 -8.87
N ARG A 60 3.94 14.94 -7.93
CA ARG A 60 3.22 16.21 -7.76
C ARG A 60 4.18 17.37 -7.54
N GLY A 61 5.16 17.21 -6.64
CA GLY A 61 6.15 18.24 -6.34
C GLY A 61 7.02 18.59 -7.54
N GLN A 62 7.40 17.62 -8.37
CA GLN A 62 8.20 17.88 -9.56
C GLN A 62 7.39 18.46 -10.72
N TRP A 63 6.10 18.13 -10.79
CA TRP A 63 5.17 18.65 -11.79
C TRP A 63 4.71 20.08 -11.53
N LEU A 64 5.21 20.71 -10.46
CA LEU A 64 5.16 22.17 -10.31
C LEU A 64 6.04 22.89 -11.35
N ASP A 65 7.04 22.20 -11.91
CA ASP A 65 7.81 22.70 -13.05
C ASP A 65 7.00 22.48 -14.35
N PRO A 66 6.62 23.54 -15.09
CA PRO A 66 5.84 23.42 -16.31
C PRO A 66 6.50 22.56 -17.40
N GLY A 67 7.83 22.54 -17.46
CA GLY A 67 8.56 21.70 -18.41
C GLY A 67 8.44 20.22 -18.07
N ARG A 68 8.51 19.88 -16.78
CA ARG A 68 8.36 18.49 -16.31
C ARG A 68 6.91 18.00 -16.39
N TYR A 69 5.97 18.90 -16.10
CA TYR A 69 4.56 18.66 -16.35
C TYR A 69 4.36 18.40 -17.85
N ALA A 70 4.74 19.32 -18.73
CA ALA A 70 4.55 19.15 -20.18
C ALA A 70 5.18 17.86 -20.73
N GLY A 71 6.34 17.46 -20.19
CA GLY A 71 7.08 16.25 -20.56
C GLY A 71 6.67 14.95 -19.86
N ASN A 72 5.58 14.91 -19.07
CA ASN A 72 5.10 13.69 -18.42
C ASN A 72 6.19 12.92 -17.65
N CYS A 73 7.05 13.66 -16.96
CA CYS A 73 8.31 13.10 -16.48
C CYS A 73 8.63 13.52 -15.05
N VAL A 74 9.48 12.71 -14.41
CA VAL A 74 10.12 13.03 -13.14
C VAL A 74 11.61 12.74 -13.24
N VAL A 75 12.42 13.51 -12.52
CA VAL A 75 13.86 13.29 -12.37
C VAL A 75 14.16 12.57 -11.06
N GLY A 76 15.21 11.75 -11.06
CA GLY A 76 15.60 10.94 -9.90
C GLY A 76 14.99 9.54 -9.94
N SER A 77 14.92 8.87 -8.79
CA SER A 77 14.42 7.51 -8.69
C SER A 77 13.08 7.44 -7.96
N LEU A 78 12.10 6.76 -8.55
CA LEU A 78 10.94 6.27 -7.80
C LEU A 78 11.38 5.12 -6.88
N PRO A 79 10.67 4.87 -5.77
CA PRO A 79 10.91 3.67 -4.96
C PRO A 79 10.84 2.40 -5.84
N ALA A 80 11.71 1.42 -5.58
CA ALA A 80 11.91 0.26 -6.47
C ALA A 80 10.63 -0.56 -6.72
N ASP A 81 9.72 -0.57 -5.75
CA ASP A 81 8.46 -1.30 -5.78
C ASP A 81 7.30 -0.51 -6.41
N VAL A 82 7.57 0.70 -6.88
CA VAL A 82 6.56 1.62 -7.44
C VAL A 82 6.62 1.64 -8.97
N LYS A 83 5.46 1.57 -9.61
CA LYS A 83 5.27 1.70 -11.05
C LYS A 83 4.21 2.73 -11.36
N VAL A 84 4.46 3.60 -12.34
CA VAL A 84 3.41 4.44 -12.90
C VAL A 84 2.67 3.64 -13.96
N LEU A 85 1.38 3.41 -13.72
CA LEU A 85 0.52 2.59 -14.58
C LEU A 85 0.02 3.38 -15.78
N SER A 86 -0.40 4.62 -15.55
CA SER A 86 -0.93 5.48 -16.61
C SER A 86 -0.86 6.94 -16.22
N VAL A 87 -0.78 7.78 -17.25
CA VAL A 87 -0.93 9.22 -17.18
C VAL A 87 -1.96 9.62 -18.23
N GLN A 88 -2.97 10.40 -17.85
CA GLN A 88 -4.06 10.80 -18.73
C GLN A 88 -4.37 12.27 -18.51
N ASP A 89 -4.52 13.01 -19.60
CA ASP A 89 -5.01 14.39 -19.54
C ASP A 89 -6.53 14.38 -19.33
N GLU A 90 -7.00 15.20 -18.38
CA GLU A 90 -8.40 15.33 -18.00
C GLU A 90 -8.89 16.78 -18.08
N ASP A 91 -10.20 16.96 -18.22
CA ASP A 91 -10.85 18.27 -18.08
C ASP A 91 -11.28 18.56 -16.64
N VAL A 92 -11.81 19.76 -16.38
CA VAL A 92 -12.31 20.18 -15.05
C VAL A 92 -13.45 19.30 -14.51
N ARG A 93 -14.04 18.45 -15.35
CA ARG A 93 -15.11 17.52 -15.01
C ARG A 93 -14.60 16.08 -14.77
N GLY A 94 -13.28 15.86 -14.83
CA GLY A 94 -12.67 14.53 -14.70
C GLY A 94 -12.85 13.65 -15.94
N THR A 95 -13.16 14.25 -17.10
CA THR A 95 -13.31 13.51 -18.35
C THR A 95 -11.94 13.32 -18.99
N VAL A 96 -11.56 12.06 -19.20
CA VAL A 96 -10.33 11.67 -19.90
C VAL A 96 -10.37 12.15 -21.35
N GLN A 97 -9.42 13.01 -21.73
CA GLN A 97 -9.33 13.56 -23.08
C GLN A 97 -8.34 12.83 -23.97
N THR A 98 -7.45 12.02 -23.40
CA THR A 98 -6.38 11.34 -24.15
C THR A 98 -6.30 9.85 -23.81
N ALA A 99 -5.72 9.07 -24.74
CA ALA A 99 -5.21 7.75 -24.40
C ALA A 99 -4.11 7.84 -23.33
N PRO A 100 -3.77 6.74 -22.63
CA PRO A 100 -2.66 6.72 -21.68
C PRO A 100 -1.36 7.22 -22.34
N ILE A 101 -0.77 8.25 -21.74
CA ILE A 101 0.46 8.88 -22.18
C ILE A 101 1.64 8.17 -21.51
N ALA A 102 2.75 8.04 -22.25
CA ALA A 102 3.98 7.47 -21.72
C ALA A 102 4.52 8.34 -20.58
N PHE A 103 4.79 7.72 -19.43
CA PHE A 103 5.49 8.34 -18.31
C PHE A 103 6.96 7.96 -18.36
N SER A 104 7.83 8.94 -18.15
CA SER A 104 9.28 8.71 -18.16
C SER A 104 9.93 9.12 -16.84
N VAL A 105 10.87 8.29 -16.38
CA VAL A 105 11.77 8.65 -15.28
C VAL A 105 13.09 9.06 -15.92
N GLY A 106 13.34 10.37 -15.91
CA GLY A 106 14.57 10.96 -16.42
C GLY A 106 15.74 10.77 -15.46
N THR A 107 16.94 11.07 -15.95
CA THR A 107 18.11 11.20 -15.09
C THR A 107 17.99 12.45 -14.23
N GLN A 108 18.88 12.65 -13.24
CA GLN A 108 18.77 13.77 -12.29
C GLN A 108 18.74 15.18 -12.94
N VAL A 109 19.09 15.31 -14.22
CA VAL A 109 19.34 16.61 -14.87
C VAL A 109 18.26 16.98 -15.90
N SER A 110 17.58 16.04 -16.54
CA SER A 110 16.56 16.38 -17.54
C SER A 110 15.58 15.25 -17.84
N CYS A 111 14.40 15.65 -18.29
CA CYS A 111 13.42 14.76 -18.88
C CYS A 111 13.78 14.44 -20.34
N PRO A 112 13.51 13.23 -20.82
CA PRO A 112 13.75 12.88 -22.22
C PRO A 112 12.90 13.77 -23.13
N SER A 113 13.51 14.27 -24.20
CA SER A 113 12.86 15.12 -25.22
C SER A 113 11.77 14.40 -26.02
N ASP A 114 11.70 13.07 -25.92
CA ASP A 114 10.73 12.22 -26.62
C ASP A 114 9.40 12.09 -25.88
N SER A 115 9.23 12.80 -24.77
CA SER A 115 7.96 12.85 -24.07
C SER A 115 6.89 13.51 -24.93
N SER A 116 5.80 12.79 -25.22
CA SER A 116 4.64 13.35 -25.91
C SER A 116 4.16 14.60 -25.16
N PRO A 117 4.03 15.76 -25.83
CA PRO A 117 3.55 16.96 -25.18
C PRO A 117 2.13 16.77 -24.66
N ALA A 118 1.83 17.38 -23.51
CA ALA A 118 0.48 17.48 -22.97
C ALA A 118 -0.52 17.96 -24.04
N ALA A 119 -1.73 17.39 -24.05
CA ALA A 119 -2.79 17.89 -24.91
C ALA A 119 -2.99 19.40 -24.64
N PRO A 120 -3.04 20.24 -25.69
CA PRO A 120 -3.23 21.67 -25.52
C PRO A 120 -4.62 21.92 -24.91
N GLY A 121 -4.66 22.49 -23.70
CA GLY A 121 -5.89 22.91 -23.03
C GLY A 121 -6.40 22.00 -21.92
N SER A 122 -5.77 20.86 -21.64
CA SER A 122 -6.14 20.06 -20.46
C SER A 122 -5.65 20.73 -19.16
N PRO A 123 -6.56 21.12 -18.25
CA PRO A 123 -6.22 21.78 -16.99
C PRO A 123 -5.73 20.81 -15.91
N LEU A 124 -6.03 19.51 -16.04
CA LEU A 124 -5.78 18.49 -15.02
C LEU A 124 -5.16 17.26 -15.66
N ARG A 125 -4.37 16.52 -14.89
CA ARG A 125 -3.82 15.25 -15.33
C ARG A 125 -3.94 14.20 -14.25
N LYS A 126 -4.54 13.08 -14.61
CA LYS A 126 -4.66 11.92 -13.74
C LYS A 126 -3.44 11.03 -13.88
N VAL A 127 -2.80 10.73 -12.76
CA VAL A 127 -1.68 9.81 -12.64
C VAL A 127 -2.11 8.62 -11.81
N SER A 128 -1.95 7.42 -12.35
CA SER A 128 -2.16 6.18 -11.62
C SER A 128 -0.83 5.54 -11.27
N VAL A 129 -0.57 5.35 -9.98
CA VAL A 129 0.66 4.76 -9.44
C VAL A 129 0.30 3.48 -8.70
N SER A 130 1.05 2.41 -8.94
CA SER A 130 0.97 1.18 -8.14
C SER A 130 2.24 0.97 -7.33
N ALA A 131 2.09 0.51 -6.10
CA ALA A 131 3.19 0.02 -5.27
C ALA A 131 2.92 -1.45 -4.92
N ALA A 132 3.91 -2.32 -5.10
CA ALA A 132 3.78 -3.74 -4.84
C ALA A 132 4.82 -4.20 -3.81
N LEU A 133 4.38 -4.51 -2.58
CA LEU A 133 5.26 -4.94 -1.50
C LEU A 133 4.88 -6.35 -1.03
N SER A 134 5.80 -7.31 -1.19
CA SER A 134 5.67 -8.68 -0.66
C SER A 134 4.32 -9.36 -0.98
N GLY A 135 3.82 -9.18 -2.21
CA GLY A 135 2.56 -9.74 -2.70
C GLY A 135 1.31 -8.91 -2.44
N SER A 136 1.42 -7.77 -1.76
CA SER A 136 0.34 -6.79 -1.62
C SER A 136 0.54 -5.64 -2.61
N THR A 137 -0.46 -5.39 -3.46
CA THR A 137 -0.45 -4.28 -4.42
C THR A 137 -1.45 -3.21 -4.00
N SER A 138 -1.02 -1.96 -3.94
CA SER A 138 -1.88 -0.79 -3.74
C SER A 138 -1.80 0.09 -4.98
N VAL A 139 -2.95 0.52 -5.50
CA VAL A 139 -3.04 1.47 -6.61
C VAL A 139 -3.64 2.75 -6.08
N LEU A 140 -2.96 3.86 -6.32
CA LEU A 140 -3.43 5.20 -5.99
C LEU A 140 -3.51 6.04 -7.26
N GLN A 141 -4.51 6.91 -7.30
CA GLN A 141 -4.71 7.85 -8.38
C GLN A 141 -4.71 9.25 -7.81
N ILE A 142 -4.08 10.17 -8.52
CA ILE A 142 -4.10 11.60 -8.20
C ILE A 142 -4.38 12.40 -9.46
N GLU A 143 -5.11 13.49 -9.29
CA GLU A 143 -5.25 14.53 -10.29
C GLU A 143 -4.31 15.69 -9.94
N VAL A 144 -3.45 16.07 -10.89
CA VAL A 144 -2.50 17.17 -10.74
C VAL A 144 -2.92 18.28 -11.69
N ALA A 145 -3.15 19.47 -11.15
CA ALA A 145 -3.42 20.65 -11.97
C ALA A 145 -2.17 21.10 -12.71
N ARG A 146 -2.37 21.62 -13.93
CA ARG A 146 -1.31 22.29 -14.67
C ARG A 146 -0.80 23.51 -13.87
N PRO A 147 0.53 23.65 -13.66
CA PRO A 147 1.12 24.79 -12.96
C PRO A 147 1.00 26.10 -13.76
#